data_AF-A0A4Y2RM27-F1
#
_entry.id   AF-A0A4Y2RM27-F1
#
_cell.length_a   1.000
_cell.length_b   1.000
_cell.length_c   1.000
_cell.angle_alpha   90.00
_cell.angle_beta   90.00
_cell.angle_gamma   90.00
#
_symmetry.space_group_name_H-M   'P 1'
#
loop_
_entity.id
_entity.type
_entity.pdbx_description
1 polymer ?
#
loop_
_entity_poly.entity_id
_entity_poly.type
_entity_poly.pdbx_seq_one_letter_code
_entity_poly.pdbx_strand_id
1 'polypeptide(L)'
;MEGPARRFYESSLKNNNELTFGELKQKMIAYFRDEQSFAASFASFSSAQQYERESVRDFSVRLQSLVNKSSEEAESELSDSFRAKMLMSQFMSGLKQAIKAPVIVNDPSSFKEAIEFA
;
A
#
# COMPACT_ATOMS: atom_id res chain seq x y z
N MET A 1 -7.11 -24.67 6.49
CA MET A 1 -6.24 -23.67 7.15
C MET A 1 -5.09 -24.41 7.80
N GLU A 2 -3.90 -23.82 7.80
CA GLU A 2 -2.70 -24.39 8.41
C GLU A 2 -1.99 -23.33 9.28
N GLY A 3 -1.03 -23.75 10.09
CA GLY A 3 -0.20 -22.83 10.88
C GLY A 3 -0.97 -21.96 11.89
N PRO A 4 -0.53 -20.72 12.13
CA PRO A 4 -1.16 -19.79 13.09
C PRO A 4 -2.65 -19.51 12.80
N ALA A 5 -3.03 -19.45 11.51
CA ALA A 5 -4.43 -19.27 11.10
C ALA A 5 -5.32 -20.43 11.57
N ARG A 6 -4.83 -21.68 11.45
CA ARG A 6 -5.56 -22.85 11.97
C ARG A 6 -5.72 -22.79 13.48
N ARG A 7 -4.65 -22.43 14.21
CA ARG A 7 -4.68 -22.33 15.67
C ARG A 7 -5.70 -21.32 16.15
N PHE A 8 -5.72 -20.12 15.57
CA PHE A 8 -6.71 -19.08 15.88
C PHE A 8 -8.14 -19.56 15.62
N TYR A 9 -8.39 -20.20 14.48
CA TYR A 9 -9.71 -20.73 14.17
C TYR A 9 -10.16 -21.78 15.21
N GLU A 10 -9.28 -22.75 15.51
CA GLU A 10 -9.58 -23.82 16.46
C GLU A 10 -9.78 -23.31 17.89
N SER A 11 -9.00 -22.32 18.34
CA SER A 11 -9.08 -21.78 19.70
C SER A 11 -10.24 -20.81 19.90
N SER A 12 -10.59 -20.02 18.88
CA SER A 12 -11.42 -18.83 19.07
C SER A 12 -12.74 -18.88 18.31
N LEU A 13 -12.85 -19.72 17.27
CA LEU A 13 -14.00 -19.66 16.33
C LEU A 13 -14.72 -21.01 16.16
N LYS A 14 -14.03 -22.14 16.32
CA LYS A 14 -14.52 -23.49 15.99
C LYS A 14 -15.81 -23.89 16.71
N ASN A 15 -16.02 -23.43 17.94
CA ASN A 15 -17.19 -23.80 18.75
C ASN A 15 -18.39 -22.85 18.55
N ASN A 16 -18.30 -21.91 17.62
CA ASN A 16 -19.42 -21.02 17.30
C ASN A 16 -20.26 -21.64 16.17
N ASN A 17 -21.40 -22.23 16.53
CA ASN A 17 -22.32 -22.90 15.60
C ASN A 17 -23.06 -21.94 14.66
N GLU A 18 -23.03 -20.64 14.93
CA GLU A 18 -23.68 -19.60 14.11
C GLU A 18 -22.66 -18.81 13.27
N LEU A 19 -21.39 -19.22 13.25
CA LEU A 19 -20.33 -18.50 12.56
C LEU A 19 -20.59 -18.45 11.05
N THR A 20 -21.04 -17.29 10.59
CA THR A 20 -21.21 -17.02 9.17
C THR A 20 -19.86 -16.78 8.50
N PHE A 21 -19.80 -16.95 7.18
CA PHE A 21 -18.59 -16.59 6.42
C PHE A 21 -18.21 -15.11 6.59
N GLY A 22 -19.20 -14.22 6.69
CA GLY A 22 -18.98 -12.79 6.90
C GLY A 22 -18.26 -12.52 8.22
N GLU A 23 -18.72 -13.11 9.32
CA GLU A 23 -18.08 -12.97 10.63
C GLU A 23 -16.71 -13.63 10.69
N LEU A 24 -16.55 -14.81 10.09
CA LEU A 24 -15.25 -15.47 9.97
C LEU A 24 -14.26 -14.54 9.26
N LYS A 25 -14.64 -13.97 8.11
CA LYS A 25 -13.80 -13.03 7.35
C LYS A 25 -13.39 -11.84 8.23
N GLN A 26 -14.34 -11.19 8.89
CA GLN A 26 -14.05 -10.02 9.73
C GLN A 26 -13.12 -10.37 10.90
N LYS A 27 -13.36 -11.48 11.60
CA LYS A 27 -12.51 -11.91 12.72
C LYS A 27 -11.10 -12.30 12.27
N MET A 28 -10.97 -12.93 11.10
CA MET A 28 -9.66 -13.25 10.52
C MET A 28 -8.89 -12.00 10.13
N ILE A 29 -9.56 -11.02 9.50
CA ILE A 29 -8.95 -9.73 9.17
C ILE A 29 -8.51 -9.02 10.45
N ALA A 30 -9.41 -8.87 11.44
CA ALA A 30 -9.10 -8.17 12.68
C ALA A 30 -7.92 -8.79 13.44
N TYR A 31 -7.84 -10.12 13.51
CA TYR A 31 -6.77 -10.80 14.26
C TYR A 31 -5.41 -10.74 13.59
N PHE A 32 -5.37 -10.76 12.25
CA PHE A 32 -4.11 -10.79 11.48
C PHE A 32 -3.75 -9.45 10.84
N ARG A 33 -4.56 -8.40 11.03
CA ARG A 33 -4.24 -7.06 10.56
C ARG A 33 -3.01 -6.55 11.31
N ASP A 34 -2.07 -6.02 10.54
CA ASP A 34 -0.92 -5.31 11.08
C ASP A 34 -1.39 -3.95 11.62
N GLU A 35 -1.35 -3.75 12.95
CA GLU A 35 -1.78 -2.50 13.61
C GLU A 35 -0.69 -1.42 13.53
N GLN A 36 -0.29 -1.06 12.30
CA GLN A 36 0.54 0.13 12.11
C GLN A 36 -0.33 1.39 12.16
N SER A 37 0.14 2.41 12.86
CA SER A 37 -0.53 3.71 12.87
C SER A 37 -0.40 4.40 11.52
N PHE A 38 -1.35 5.28 11.19
CA PHE A 38 -1.27 6.15 10.01
C PHE A 38 0.10 6.82 9.89
N ALA A 39 0.63 7.34 11.00
CA ALA A 39 1.92 8.03 11.01
C ALA A 39 3.09 7.12 10.59
N ALA A 40 3.09 5.86 11.02
CA ALA A 40 4.12 4.88 10.65
C ALA A 40 4.02 4.50 9.16
N SER A 41 2.80 4.23 8.68
CA SER A 41 2.56 3.93 7.26
C SER A 41 2.88 5.12 6.36
N PHE A 42 2.48 6.32 6.75
CA PHE A 42 2.78 7.55 6.02
C PHE A 42 4.27 7.85 6.00
N ALA A 43 4.99 7.68 7.12
CA ALA A 43 6.45 7.83 7.15
C ALA A 43 7.16 6.84 6.21
N SER A 44 6.66 5.60 6.13
CA SER A 44 7.18 4.60 5.19
C SER A 44 6.93 5.00 3.74
N PHE A 45 5.75 5.55 3.44
CA PHE A 45 5.42 6.09 2.13
C PHE A 45 6.30 7.30 1.77
N SER A 46 6.37 8.32 2.63
CA SER A 46 7.05 9.59 2.36
C SER A 46 8.58 9.46 2.29
N SER A 47 9.14 8.42 2.89
CA SER A 47 10.57 8.12 2.82
C SER A 47 10.94 7.11 1.72
N ALA A 48 9.96 6.58 0.97
CA ALA A 48 10.22 5.56 -0.03
C ALA A 48 11.11 6.11 -1.17
N GLN A 49 12.22 5.40 -1.41
CA GLN A 49 13.15 5.62 -2.51
C GLN A 49 13.25 4.33 -3.34
N GLN A 50 13.52 4.45 -4.64
CA GLN A 50 13.82 3.32 -5.51
C GLN A 50 15.16 2.69 -5.08
N TYR A 51 15.17 1.39 -4.79
CA TYR A 51 16.40 0.71 -4.40
C TYR A 51 17.38 0.51 -5.56
N GLU A 52 18.65 0.26 -5.24
CA GLU A 52 19.73 0.16 -6.23
C GLU A 52 19.48 -0.89 -7.33
N ARG A 53 18.80 -2.00 -7.03
CA ARG A 53 18.48 -3.05 -8.01
C ARG A 53 16.99 -3.18 -8.33
N GLU A 54 16.17 -2.26 -7.82
CA GLU A 54 14.73 -2.28 -8.03
C GLU A 54 14.39 -1.63 -9.38
N SER A 55 13.53 -2.29 -10.15
CA SER A 55 13.00 -1.71 -11.39
C SER A 55 12.03 -0.57 -11.06
N VAL A 56 11.81 0.34 -12.02
CA VAL A 56 10.81 1.41 -11.84
C VAL A 56 9.43 0.81 -11.55
N ARG A 57 9.05 -0.25 -12.29
CA ARG A 57 7.76 -0.92 -12.11
C ARG A 57 7.58 -1.48 -10.71
N ASP A 58 8.60 -2.15 -10.17
CA ASP A 58 8.54 -2.73 -8.82
C ASP A 58 8.45 -1.63 -7.75
N PHE A 59 9.23 -0.55 -7.92
CA PHE A 59 9.14 0.62 -7.06
C PHE A 59 7.74 1.22 -7.07
N SER A 60 7.12 1.37 -8.24
CA SER A 60 5.77 1.91 -8.39
C SER A 60 4.70 1.05 -7.71
N VAL A 61 4.83 -0.28 -7.78
CA VAL A 61 3.92 -1.21 -7.10
C VAL A 61 4.08 -1.08 -5.59
N ARG A 62 5.31 -1.09 -5.08
CA ARG A 62 5.60 -0.91 -3.64
C ARG A 62 5.07 0.43 -3.14
N LEU A 63 5.26 1.50 -3.89
CA LEU A 63 4.80 2.83 -3.52
C LEU A 63 3.26 2.93 -3.48
N GLN A 64 2.57 2.32 -4.44
CA GLN A 64 1.10 2.19 -4.42
C GLN A 64 0.61 1.40 -3.20
N SER A 65 1.29 0.31 -2.84
CA SER A 65 0.94 -0.43 -1.63
C SER A 65 1.08 0.42 -0.36
N LEU A 66 2.14 1.24 -0.26
CA LEU A 66 2.36 2.11 0.89
C LEU A 66 1.30 3.22 1.01
N VAL A 67 0.94 3.89 -0.09
CA VAL A 67 -0.10 4.95 -0.04
C VAL A 67 -1.47 4.38 0.28
N ASN A 68 -1.79 3.17 -0.21
CA ASN A 68 -3.03 2.48 0.11
C ASN A 68 -3.10 2.12 1.60
N LYS A 69 -2.01 1.57 2.16
CA LYS A 69 -1.93 1.24 3.58
C LYS A 69 -2.18 2.47 4.46
N SER A 70 -1.47 3.59 4.21
CA SER A 70 -1.71 4.85 4.93
C SER A 70 -3.12 5.39 4.73
N SER A 71 -3.74 5.16 3.57
CA SER A 71 -5.07 5.69 3.28
C SER A 71 -6.21 4.89 3.92
N GLU A 72 -6.04 3.58 4.10
CA GLU A 72 -6.99 2.72 4.83
C GLU A 72 -7.05 3.07 6.32
N GLU A 73 -5.94 3.57 6.88
CA GLU A 73 -5.83 3.98 8.28
C GLU A 73 -6.36 5.41 8.51
N ALA A 74 -6.45 6.23 7.46
CA ALA A 74 -6.91 7.62 7.51
C ALA A 74 -8.44 7.80 7.28
N GLU A 75 -9.24 6.73 7.40
CA GLU A 75 -10.70 6.75 7.23
C GLU A 75 -11.19 7.66 6.09
N SER A 76 -10.82 7.36 4.84
CA SER A 76 -11.48 7.94 3.64
C SER A 76 -11.46 9.49 3.48
N GLU A 77 -10.77 10.27 4.32
CA GLU A 77 -10.83 11.74 4.23
C GLU A 77 -10.10 12.32 3.00
N LEU A 78 -9.14 11.57 2.44
CA LEU A 78 -8.37 12.02 1.29
C LEU A 78 -9.08 11.67 -0.02
N SER A 79 -9.42 12.69 -0.81
CA SER A 79 -9.95 12.52 -2.17
C SER A 79 -8.98 11.77 -3.06
N ASP A 80 -9.52 11.01 -4.03
CA ASP A 80 -8.70 10.25 -4.99
C ASP A 80 -7.72 11.15 -5.77
N SER A 81 -8.12 12.39 -6.06
CA SER A 81 -7.27 13.36 -6.74
C SER A 81 -6.09 13.80 -5.87
N PHE A 82 -6.28 13.94 -4.56
CA PHE A 82 -5.20 14.25 -3.64
C PHE A 82 -4.24 13.07 -3.48
N ARG A 83 -4.77 11.84 -3.38
CA ARG A 83 -3.97 10.60 -3.33
C ARG A 83 -3.12 10.43 -4.59
N ALA A 84 -3.69 10.67 -5.77
CA ALA A 84 -2.96 10.61 -7.03
C ALA A 84 -1.81 11.62 -7.09
N LYS A 85 -2.03 12.86 -6.63
CA LYS A 85 -0.99 13.90 -6.54
C LYS A 85 0.11 13.53 -5.55
N MET A 86 -0.26 12.98 -4.39
CA MET A 86 0.68 12.54 -3.38
C MET A 86 1.55 11.40 -3.89
N LEU A 87 0.93 10.39 -4.53
CA LEU A 87 1.63 9.26 -5.16
C LEU A 87 2.61 9.74 -6.24
N MET A 88 2.17 10.63 -7.13
CA MET A 88 3.02 11.22 -8.17
C MET A 88 4.21 11.99 -7.58
N SER A 89 3.94 12.84 -6.59
CA SER A 89 4.98 13.64 -5.92
C SER A 89 6.03 12.75 -5.27
N GLN A 90 5.59 11.71 -4.54
CA GLN A 90 6.52 10.79 -3.88
C GLN A 90 7.28 9.93 -4.88
N PHE A 91 6.65 9.50 -5.98
CA PHE A 91 7.32 8.79 -7.05
C PHE A 91 8.46 9.61 -7.64
N MET A 92 8.18 10.86 -8.00
CA MET A 92 9.20 11.79 -8.53
C MET A 92 10.31 12.09 -7.52
N SER A 93 9.97 12.18 -6.24
CA SER A 93 10.95 12.36 -5.16
C SER A 93 11.87 11.14 -5.03
N GLY A 94 11.28 9.94 -4.98
CA GLY A 94 11.97 8.68 -4.71
C GLY A 94 12.64 8.00 -5.90
N LEU A 95 12.35 8.42 -7.13
CA LEU A 95 12.96 7.85 -8.33
C LEU A 95 14.48 8.12 -8.37
N LYS A 96 15.26 7.22 -8.96
CA LYS A 96 16.69 7.47 -9.20
C LYS A 96 16.91 8.68 -10.11
N GLN A 97 17.90 9.49 -9.79
CA GLN A 97 18.23 10.71 -10.54
C GLN A 97 18.46 10.48 -12.04
N ALA A 98 19.12 9.37 -12.39
CA ALA A 98 19.37 9.00 -13.79
C ALA A 98 18.10 8.79 -14.64
N ILE A 99 16.95 8.58 -13.99
CA ILE A 99 15.67 8.25 -14.63
C ILE A 99 14.69 9.44 -14.60
N LYS A 100 14.95 10.48 -13.78
CA LYS A 100 14.03 11.62 -13.62
C LYS A 100 13.91 12.48 -14.87
N ALA A 101 14.98 12.63 -15.65
CA ALA A 101 15.01 13.57 -16.78
C ALA A 101 13.96 13.23 -17.86
N PRO A 102 13.87 11.99 -18.36
CA PRO A 102 12.79 11.58 -19.27
C PRO A 102 11.38 11.90 -18.76
N VAL A 103 11.11 11.64 -17.48
CA VAL A 103 9.78 11.89 -16.89
C VAL A 103 9.44 13.38 -16.85
N ILE A 104 10.40 14.22 -16.46
CA ILE A 104 10.20 15.69 -16.40
C ILE A 104 9.93 16.27 -17.80
N VAL A 105 10.68 15.82 -18.81
CA VAL A 105 10.56 16.34 -20.18
C VAL A 105 9.22 15.99 -20.81
N ASN A 106 8.69 14.80 -20.51
CA ASN A 106 7.43 14.33 -21.08
C ASN A 106 6.19 14.77 -20.29
N ASP A 107 6.36 15.42 -19.13
CA ASP A 107 5.29 16.02 -18.30
C ASP A 107 4.02 15.16 -18.16
N PRO A 108 4.11 14.00 -17.48
CA PRO A 108 3.00 13.04 -17.40
C PRO A 108 1.78 13.62 -16.67
N SER A 109 0.60 13.40 -17.25
CA SER A 109 -0.68 13.79 -16.67
C SER A 109 -1.21 12.76 -15.67
N SER A 110 -0.66 11.55 -15.69
CA SER A 110 -1.09 10.44 -14.83
C SER A 110 0.09 9.63 -14.30
N PHE A 111 -0.13 8.96 -13.16
CA PHE A 111 0.89 8.09 -12.56
C PHE A 111 1.34 6.97 -13.50
N LYS A 112 0.43 6.44 -14.32
CA LYS A 112 0.75 5.42 -15.32
C LYS A 112 1.73 5.96 -16.38
N GLU A 113 1.48 7.15 -16.91
CA GLU A 113 2.37 7.80 -17.87
C GLU A 113 3.75 8.07 -17.27
N ALA A 114 3.82 8.51 -16.00
CA ALA A 114 5.10 8.73 -15.33
C ALA A 114 5.95 7.45 -15.22
N ILE A 115 5.33 6.29 -15.08
CA ILE A 115 6.02 4.99 -15.09
C ILE A 115 6.49 4.62 -16.49
N GLU A 116 5.71 4.95 -17.52
CA GLU A 116 6.06 4.65 -18.91
C GLU A 116 7.20 5.54 -19.42
N PHE A 117 7.31 6.77 -18.91
CA PHE A 117 8.39 7.70 -19.26
C PHE A 117 9.68 7.50 -18.47
N ALA A 118 9.64 6.73 -17.38
CA ALA A 118 10.79 6.43 -16.52
C ALA A 118 11.51 5.15 -16.98
#